data_AF-A0A7C6EX62-F1
#
_entry.id   AF-A0A7C6EX62-F1
#
_cell.length_a   1.000
_cell.length_b   1.000
_cell.length_c   1.000
_cell.angle_alpha   90.00
_cell.angle_beta   90.00
_cell.angle_gamma   90.00
#
_symmetry.space_group_name_H-M   'P 1'
#
loop_
_entity.id
_entity.type
_entity.pdbx_description
1 polymer ?
#
loop_
_entity_poly.entity_id
_entity_poly.type
_entity_poly.pdbx_seq_one_letter_code
_entity_poly.pdbx_strand_id
1 'polypeptide(L)'
;MMKSFSFFPGSKGIFLLLPVLSGLVFSCNHKQEEIRVMTFNIRLDTPADSMNNWKYRRENVARMIRFYDVDLLGTQEVLHNQLQDLLNLLPEYGYIGAGRK
;
A
#
# COMPACT_ATOMS: atom_id res chain seq x y z
N MET A 1 -62.29 -49.31 26.14
CA MET A 1 -61.93 -48.14 25.31
C MET A 1 -60.44 -47.87 25.50
N MET A 2 -59.71 -47.68 24.40
CA MET A 2 -58.25 -47.64 24.19
C MET A 2 -57.40 -47.11 25.36
N LYS A 3 -56.48 -47.90 25.92
CA LYS A 3 -55.05 -48.13 25.56
C LYS A 3 -54.16 -46.88 25.72
N SER A 4 -53.38 -46.92 26.81
CA SER A 4 -52.18 -46.14 27.09
C SER A 4 -51.22 -46.12 25.89
N PHE A 5 -50.76 -44.92 25.52
CA PHE A 5 -49.64 -44.69 24.61
C PHE A 5 -48.56 -43.91 25.35
N SER A 6 -47.59 -44.63 25.92
CA SER A 6 -46.31 -44.09 26.36
C SER A 6 -45.24 -44.65 25.44
N PHE A 7 -44.84 -43.84 24.44
CA PHE A 7 -43.79 -44.16 23.48
C PHE A 7 -42.41 -43.74 24.02
N PHE A 8 -41.42 -44.52 23.61
CA PHE A 8 -40.09 -44.75 24.19
C PHE A 8 -39.01 -43.81 23.58
N PRO A 9 -37.69 -43.98 23.86
CA PRO A 9 -36.70 -42.92 24.00
C PRO A 9 -35.93 -42.62 22.70
N GLY A 10 -35.35 -41.43 22.57
CA GLY A 10 -34.51 -41.12 21.42
C GLY A 10 -33.69 -39.85 21.59
N SER A 11 -32.38 -40.03 21.79
CA SER A 11 -31.29 -39.11 21.42
C SER A 11 -31.54 -37.59 21.53
N LYS A 12 -31.51 -37.06 22.75
CA LYS A 12 -31.48 -35.59 22.97
C LYS A 12 -30.12 -34.92 22.72
N GLY A 13 -29.14 -35.64 22.18
CA GLY A 13 -27.73 -35.23 22.22
C GLY A 13 -27.12 -34.63 20.96
N ILE A 14 -27.78 -34.67 19.79
CA ILE A 14 -27.08 -34.45 18.52
C ILE A 14 -27.43 -33.15 17.77
N PHE A 15 -28.46 -32.41 18.20
CA PHE A 15 -28.96 -31.25 17.45
C PHE A 15 -28.31 -29.91 17.78
N LEU A 16 -27.39 -29.86 18.76
CA LEU A 16 -26.72 -28.61 19.17
C LEU A 16 -25.28 -28.44 18.69
N LEU A 17 -24.72 -29.41 17.94
CA LEU A 17 -23.34 -29.34 17.45
C LEU A 17 -23.21 -28.78 16.01
N LEU A 18 -24.30 -28.73 15.25
CA LEU A 18 -24.28 -28.28 13.85
C LEU A 18 -24.21 -26.75 13.59
N PRO A 19 -24.71 -25.84 14.46
CA PRO A 19 -24.53 -24.41 14.22
C PRO A 19 -23.18 -23.87 14.73
N VAL A 20 -22.47 -24.62 15.58
CA VAL A 20 -21.17 -24.20 16.14
C VAL A 20 -20.04 -24.39 15.11
N LEU A 21 -20.14 -25.39 14.25
CA LEU A 21 -19.13 -25.67 13.21
C LEU A 21 -19.19 -24.70 12.02
N SER A 22 -20.32 -24.01 11.82
CA SER A 22 -20.49 -23.04 10.72
C SER A 22 -19.92 -21.64 11.04
N GLY A 23 -19.57 -21.35 12.29
CA GLY A 23 -19.05 -20.05 12.74
C GLY A 23 -17.54 -19.84 12.51
N LEU A 24 -16.83 -20.86 12.01
CA LEU A 24 -15.37 -20.85 11.82
C LEU A 24 -14.94 -20.59 10.37
N VAL A 25 -15.83 -20.10 9.51
CA VAL A 25 -15.41 -19.41 8.28
C VAL A 25 -14.84 -18.05 8.69
N PHE A 26 -13.55 -18.04 9.05
CA PHE A 26 -12.74 -16.83 9.13
C PHE A 26 -12.90 -16.08 7.81
N SER A 27 -13.72 -15.03 7.82
CA SER A 27 -13.80 -14.09 6.71
C SER A 27 -12.47 -13.34 6.69
N CYS A 28 -11.51 -13.84 5.90
CA CYS A 28 -10.27 -13.15 5.62
C CYS A 28 -10.64 -11.95 4.74
N ASN A 29 -11.05 -10.85 5.37
CA ASN A 29 -11.16 -9.55 4.71
C ASN A 29 -9.74 -9.08 4.41
N HIS A 30 -9.18 -9.56 3.30
CA HIS A 30 -7.95 -9.00 2.77
C HIS A 30 -8.32 -7.62 2.21
N LYS A 31 -8.14 -6.58 3.02
CA LYS A 31 -8.15 -5.21 2.50
C LYS A 31 -7.03 -5.12 1.49
N GLN A 32 -7.38 -5.00 0.22
CA GLN A 32 -6.42 -4.75 -0.83
C GLN A 32 -6.01 -3.29 -0.71
N GLU A 33 -4.92 -3.04 -0.01
CA GLU A 33 -4.28 -1.72 0.03
C GLU A 33 -3.63 -1.47 -1.33
N GLU A 34 -4.08 -0.41 -2.00
CA GLU A 34 -3.49 0.03 -3.26
C GLU A 34 -2.16 0.75 -2.97
N ILE A 35 -1.10 0.39 -3.70
CA ILE A 35 0.20 1.06 -3.62
C ILE A 35 0.44 1.74 -4.95
N ARG A 36 0.61 3.07 -4.92
CA ARG A 36 0.92 3.88 -6.10
C ARG A 36 2.42 3.94 -6.29
N VAL A 37 2.88 3.35 -7.39
CA VAL A 37 4.30 3.27 -7.72
C VAL A 37 4.59 4.16 -8.93
N MET A 38 5.67 4.94 -8.85
CA MET A 38 6.13 5.80 -9.95
C MET A 38 7.60 5.53 -10.28
N THR A 39 7.92 5.51 -11.58
CA THR A 39 9.30 5.68 -12.05
C THR A 39 9.43 7.06 -12.71
N PHE A 40 10.45 7.83 -12.35
CA PHE A 40 10.63 9.18 -12.85
C PHE A 40 12.11 9.54 -13.03
N ASN A 41 12.53 9.65 -14.29
CA ASN A 41 13.81 10.27 -14.60
C ASN A 41 13.64 11.79 -14.47
N ILE A 42 14.29 12.39 -13.46
CA ILE A 42 14.14 13.81 -13.16
C ILE A 42 15.16 14.69 -13.88
N ARG A 43 16.03 14.10 -14.71
CA ARG A 43 17.13 14.74 -15.44
C ARG A 43 18.18 15.41 -14.52
N LEU A 44 19.46 15.11 -14.76
CA LEU A 44 20.59 15.63 -13.98
C LEU A 44 20.55 17.16 -13.85
N ASP A 45 21.03 17.68 -12.72
CA ASP A 45 21.32 19.10 -12.59
C ASP A 45 22.57 19.46 -13.40
N THR A 46 22.35 20.05 -14.58
CA THR A 46 23.42 20.51 -15.46
C THR A 46 23.16 21.94 -15.95
N PRO A 47 24.17 22.82 -15.98
CA PRO A 47 24.05 24.15 -16.57
C PRO A 47 23.67 24.12 -18.06
N ALA A 48 24.00 23.02 -18.76
CA ALA A 48 23.67 22.83 -20.18
C ALA A 48 22.16 22.88 -20.46
N ASP A 49 21.32 22.61 -19.46
CA ASP A 49 19.86 22.63 -19.61
C ASP A 49 19.28 24.06 -19.55
N SER A 50 20.09 25.11 -19.29
CA SER A 50 19.67 26.53 -19.35
C SER A 50 18.40 26.81 -18.54
N MET A 51 17.32 27.30 -19.16
CA MET A 51 16.03 27.55 -18.51
C MET A 51 15.32 26.28 -18.01
N ASN A 52 15.74 25.11 -18.47
CA ASN A 52 15.32 23.81 -17.97
C ASN A 52 16.28 23.26 -16.90
N ASN A 53 17.19 24.06 -16.34
CA ASN A 53 18.04 23.61 -15.24
C ASN A 53 17.21 23.20 -14.01
N TRP A 54 17.74 22.25 -13.24
CA TRP A 54 17.09 21.69 -12.04
C TRP A 54 16.55 22.74 -11.07
N LYS A 55 17.28 23.85 -10.86
CA LYS A 55 16.86 24.92 -9.94
C LYS A 55 15.50 25.52 -10.26
N TYR A 56 15.03 25.41 -11.50
CA TYR A 56 13.73 25.90 -11.95
C TYR A 56 12.67 24.79 -12.02
N ARG A 57 13.08 23.52 -11.87
CA ARG A 57 12.21 22.34 -12.03
C ARG A 57 11.91 21.63 -10.71
N ARG A 58 12.76 21.76 -9.69
CA ARG A 58 12.67 20.98 -8.44
C ARG A 58 11.32 21.07 -7.75
N GLU A 59 10.72 22.26 -7.69
CA GLU A 59 9.40 22.46 -7.07
C GLU A 59 8.29 21.81 -7.90
N ASN A 60 8.41 21.81 -9.23
CA ASN A 60 7.45 21.17 -10.13
C ASN A 60 7.53 19.64 -10.03
N VAL A 61 8.74 19.09 -9.94
CA VAL A 61 8.98 17.66 -9.70
C VAL A 61 8.36 17.21 -8.38
N ALA A 62 8.63 17.93 -7.29
CA ALA A 62 8.03 17.62 -5.98
C ALA A 62 6.49 17.77 -5.99
N ARG A 63 5.96 18.78 -6.69
CA ARG A 63 4.51 18.95 -6.86
C ARG A 63 3.88 17.78 -7.59
N MET A 64 4.53 17.26 -8.64
CA MET A 64 4.04 16.10 -9.39
C MET A 64 3.99 14.84 -8.52
N ILE A 65 5.03 14.59 -7.73
CA ILE A 65 5.10 13.46 -6.80
C ILE A 65 3.94 13.52 -5.80
N ARG A 66 3.68 14.67 -5.18
CA ARG A 66 2.53 14.87 -4.29
C ARG A 66 1.18 14.79 -4.99
N PHE A 67 1.08 15.31 -6.21
CA PHE A 67 -0.18 15.32 -6.97
C PHE A 67 -0.67 13.90 -7.27
N TYR A 68 0.24 13.00 -7.63
CA TYR A 68 -0.08 11.59 -7.81
C TYR A 68 -0.10 10.80 -6.51
N ASP A 69 0.28 11.43 -5.39
CA ASP A 69 0.28 10.88 -4.04
C ASP A 69 1.00 9.52 -4.02
N VAL A 70 2.26 9.52 -4.48
CA VAL A 70 3.03 8.30 -4.74
C VAL A 70 3.49 7.63 -3.44
N ASP A 71 3.28 6.33 -3.28
CA ASP A 71 3.73 5.60 -2.10
C ASP A 71 5.18 5.09 -2.26
N LEU A 72 5.58 4.72 -3.48
CA LEU A 72 6.94 4.27 -3.81
C LEU A 72 7.46 4.90 -5.11
N LEU A 73 8.56 5.65 -5.00
CA LEU A 73 9.16 6.38 -6.11
C LEU A 73 10.54 5.85 -6.48
N GLY A 74 10.73 5.43 -7.73
CA GLY A 74 12.02 5.17 -8.34
C GLY A 74 12.48 6.37 -9.17
N THR A 75 13.59 7.01 -8.78
CA THR A 75 14.17 8.13 -9.56
C THR A 75 15.45 7.74 -10.28
N GLN A 76 15.71 8.37 -11.42
CA GLN A 76 16.96 8.23 -12.18
C GLN A 76 17.57 9.61 -12.43
N GLU A 77 18.87 9.62 -12.78
CA GLU A 77 19.62 10.88 -13.05
C GLU A 77 19.62 11.85 -11.86
N VAL A 78 19.70 11.32 -10.63
CA VAL A 78 19.69 12.13 -9.40
C VAL A 78 21.10 12.38 -8.91
N LEU A 79 21.54 13.64 -8.92
CA LEU A 79 22.75 14.08 -8.23
C LEU A 79 22.49 14.29 -6.72
N HIS A 80 23.55 14.32 -5.91
CA HIS A 80 23.42 14.45 -4.46
C HIS A 80 22.66 15.72 -4.04
N ASN A 81 22.90 16.86 -4.69
CA ASN A 81 22.16 18.10 -4.42
C ASN A 81 20.67 17.98 -4.77
N GLN A 82 20.33 17.27 -5.86
CA GLN A 82 18.94 17.03 -6.25
C GLN A 82 18.23 16.11 -5.24
N LEU A 83 18.94 15.11 -4.71
CA LEU A 83 18.43 14.27 -3.63
C LEU A 83 18.15 15.09 -2.36
N GLN A 84 19.08 15.96 -1.94
CA GLN A 84 18.87 16.83 -0.78
C GLN A 84 17.68 17.78 -0.99
N ASP A 85 17.57 18.37 -2.18
CA ASP A 85 16.41 19.20 -2.53
C ASP A 85 15.10 18.41 -2.44
N LEU A 86 15.06 17.17 -2.94
CA LEU A 86 13.86 16.31 -2.83
C LEU A 86 13.53 15.98 -1.39
N LEU A 87 14.51 15.60 -0.55
CA LEU A 87 14.27 15.31 0.87
C LEU A 87 13.77 16.53 1.64
N ASN A 88 14.23 17.72 1.29
CA ASN A 88 13.73 18.98 1.88
C ASN A 88 12.31 19.32 1.40
N LEU A 89 12.00 19.06 0.13
CA LEU A 89 10.70 19.36 -0.47
C LEU A 89 9.63 18.31 -0.19
N LEU A 90 10.03 17.08 0.19
CA LEU A 90 9.19 15.91 0.45
C LEU A 90 9.62 15.26 1.79
N PRO A 91 9.48 15.98 2.92
CA PRO A 91 9.98 15.54 4.23
C PRO A 91 9.35 14.23 4.73
N GLU A 92 8.23 13.82 4.17
CA GLU A 92 7.53 12.56 4.46
C GLU A 92 8.17 11.32 3.81
N TYR A 93 9.15 11.50 2.91
CA TYR A 93 9.82 10.40 2.21
C TYR A 93 11.23 10.13 2.76
N GLY A 94 11.57 8.84 2.83
CA GLY A 94 12.95 8.37 2.96
C GLY A 94 13.55 7.99 1.59
N TYR A 95 14.84 7.63 1.58
CA TYR A 95 15.49 7.13 0.36
C TYR A 95 16.38 5.92 0.62
N ILE A 96 16.57 5.12 -0.42
CA ILE A 96 17.58 4.05 -0.48
C ILE A 96 18.33 4.23 -1.81
N GLY A 97 19.66 4.26 -1.76
CA GLY A 97 20.50 4.40 -2.94
C GLY A 97 21.90 4.90 -2.61
N ALA A 98 22.87 4.58 -3.47
CA ALA A 98 24.23 5.07 -3.37
C ALA A 98 24.63 5.74 -4.69
N GLY A 99 25.46 6.77 -4.61
CA GLY A 99 26.06 7.38 -5.79
C GLY A 99 26.89 6.35 -6.56
N ARG A 100 26.85 6.42 -7.89
CA ARG A 100 27.79 5.66 -8.73
C ARG A 100 29.14 6.38 -8.71
N LYS A 101 30.22 5.62 -8.53
CA LYS A 101 31.60 6.13 -8.55
C LYS A 101 31.97 6.65 -9.93
#